data_AF-A0A526ZNR9-F1
#
_entry.id   AF-A0A526ZNR9-F1
#
_cell.length_a   1.000
_cell.length_b   1.000
_cell.length_c   1.000
_cell.angle_alpha   90.00
_cell.angle_beta   90.00
_cell.angle_gamma   90.00
#
_symmetry.space_group_name_H-M   'P 1'
#
loop_
_entity.id
_entity.type
_entity.pdbx_description
1 polymer ?
#
loop_
_entity_poly.entity_id
_entity_poly.type
_entity_poly.pdbx_seq_one_letter_code
_entity_poly.pdbx_strand_id
1 'polypeptide(L)'
;FRGYTRTGGELTRGKADWREQLDIGVERRPIPKGPGIPAWTRLQGPNQWPSALPRLKPALLAWQTRATAVAVRLLKAFALSLDQAEDAFDPIYSGEPNHRMKIVRYPGRDTTGGDQGV
;
A
#
# COMPACT_ATOMS: atom_id res chain seq x y z
N PHE A 1 8.70 1.48 3.94
CA PHE A 1 7.75 1.57 5.06
C PHE A 1 6.77 0.42 4.92
N ARG A 2 6.84 -0.57 5.80
CA ARG A 2 6.02 -1.80 5.82
C ARG A 2 5.92 -2.28 7.26
N GLY A 3 4.89 -3.06 7.56
CA GLY A 3 4.71 -3.64 8.89
C GLY A 3 3.60 -2.96 9.69
N TYR A 4 3.53 -3.34 10.97
CA TYR A 4 2.46 -2.96 11.86
C TYR A 4 2.67 -1.55 12.42
N THR A 5 1.59 -0.78 12.50
CA THR A 5 1.52 0.47 13.26
C THR A 5 0.39 0.37 14.26
N ARG A 6 0.75 0.55 15.55
CA ARG A 6 -0.21 0.55 16.66
C ARG A 6 -1.17 1.74 16.59
N THR A 7 -2.29 1.64 17.30
CA THR A 7 -3.25 2.74 17.48
C THR A 7 -2.56 4.03 17.93
N GLY A 8 -2.91 5.15 17.30
CA GLY A 8 -2.31 6.46 17.55
C GLY A 8 -0.87 6.61 17.06
N GLY A 9 -0.34 5.63 16.31
CA GLY A 9 1.01 5.64 15.78
C GLY A 9 1.18 6.46 14.50
N GLU A 10 0.11 6.71 13.75
CA GLU A 10 0.11 7.64 12.61
C GLU A 10 -0.48 9.00 13.00
N LEU A 11 0.04 10.06 12.40
CA LEU A 11 -0.45 11.43 12.57
C LEU A 11 -1.01 11.96 11.24
N THR A 12 -2.25 12.42 11.25
CA THR A 12 -2.87 13.16 10.14
C THR A 12 -3.17 14.60 10.59
N ARG A 13 -2.66 15.59 9.85
CA ARG A 13 -2.72 17.02 10.24
C ARG A 13 -2.23 17.26 11.68
N GLY A 14 -1.18 16.54 12.09
CA GLY A 14 -0.60 16.64 13.44
C GLY A 14 -1.42 15.99 14.56
N LYS A 15 -2.58 15.38 14.27
CA LYS A 15 -3.41 14.67 15.24
C LYS A 15 -3.26 13.16 15.07
N ALA A 16 -3.33 12.42 16.17
CA ALA A 16 -3.21 10.97 16.16
C ALA A 16 -4.44 10.29 15.51
N ASP A 17 -4.18 9.35 14.61
CA ASP A 17 -5.21 8.52 14.00
C ASP A 17 -5.59 7.37 14.94
N TRP A 18 -6.87 7.22 15.27
CA TRP A 18 -7.36 6.14 16.14
C TRP A 18 -7.59 4.84 15.36
N ARG A 19 -6.53 4.33 14.74
CA ARG A 19 -6.53 3.07 13.99
C ARG A 19 -5.22 2.34 14.19
N GLU A 20 -5.27 1.01 14.18
CA GLU A 20 -4.09 0.19 13.96
C GLU A 20 -4.09 -0.31 12.51
N GLN A 21 -2.90 -0.59 11.98
CA GLN A 21 -2.78 -1.00 10.58
C GLN A 21 -1.56 -1.87 10.31
N LEU A 22 -1.63 -2.60 9.21
CA LEU A 22 -0.52 -3.33 8.61
C LEU A 22 -0.29 -2.81 7.19
N ASP A 23 0.84 -2.14 6.96
CA ASP A 23 1.28 -1.66 5.65
C ASP A 23 1.98 -2.77 4.86
N ILE A 24 1.48 -3.03 3.66
CA ILE A 24 1.98 -4.02 2.73
C ILE A 24 2.26 -3.33 1.40
N GLY A 25 3.50 -3.46 0.91
CA GLY A 25 3.87 -3.04 -0.42
C GLY A 25 4.01 -4.22 -1.38
N VAL A 26 4.45 -3.94 -2.60
CA VAL A 26 4.89 -4.96 -3.54
C VAL A 26 6.00 -5.81 -2.89
N GLU A 27 5.84 -7.14 -2.96
CA GLU A 27 6.84 -8.10 -2.47
C GLU A 27 8.07 -8.04 -3.38
N ARG A 28 9.19 -7.53 -2.85
CA ARG A 28 10.43 -7.40 -3.60
C ARG A 28 11.63 -7.84 -2.78
N ARG A 29 12.70 -8.23 -3.45
CA ARG A 29 14.00 -8.37 -2.81
C ARG A 29 14.54 -6.98 -2.46
N PRO A 30 15.31 -6.84 -1.36
CA PRO A 30 15.96 -5.58 -1.06
C PRO A 30 17.01 -5.27 -2.13
N ILE A 31 17.08 -4.01 -2.56
CA ILE A 31 18.13 -3.53 -3.48
C ILE A 31 19.39 -3.20 -2.66
N PRO A 32 20.56 -3.84 -2.91
CA PRO A 32 21.82 -3.51 -2.24
C PRO A 32 22.15 -2.03 -2.33
N LYS A 33 22.69 -1.46 -1.25
CA LYS A 33 23.05 -0.05 -1.20
C LYS A 33 24.52 0.14 -1.56
N GLY A 34 24.81 1.21 -2.27
CA GLY A 34 26.16 1.56 -2.72
C GLY A 34 26.18 2.91 -3.44
N PRO A 35 27.37 3.38 -3.84
CA PRO A 35 27.53 4.59 -4.64
C PRO A 35 26.67 4.54 -5.91
N GLY A 36 26.02 5.65 -6.26
CA GLY A 36 25.16 5.75 -7.44
C GLY A 36 23.76 5.13 -7.31
N ILE A 37 23.46 4.42 -6.20
CA ILE A 37 22.12 3.87 -5.96
C ILE A 37 21.21 4.95 -5.34
N PRO A 38 20.07 5.30 -5.97
CA PRO A 38 19.19 6.33 -5.44
C PRO A 38 18.63 5.98 -4.06
N ALA A 39 18.54 6.98 -3.17
CA ALA A 39 18.11 6.77 -1.78
C ALA A 39 16.68 6.20 -1.67
N TRP A 40 15.79 6.55 -2.59
CA TRP A 40 14.40 6.08 -2.60
C TRP A 40 14.28 4.55 -2.76
N THR A 41 15.30 3.87 -3.27
CA THR A 41 15.34 2.39 -3.36
C THR A 41 15.28 1.72 -1.99
N ARG A 42 15.48 2.46 -0.88
CA ARG A 42 15.23 1.97 0.50
C ARG A 42 13.76 1.64 0.77
N LEU A 43 12.84 2.12 -0.07
CA LEU A 43 11.41 1.81 0.04
C LEU A 43 11.06 0.44 -0.58
N GLN A 44 11.96 -0.16 -1.36
CA GLN A 44 11.80 -1.50 -1.92
C GLN A 44 12.40 -2.57 -1.01
N GLY A 45 11.67 -3.66 -0.82
CA GLY A 45 12.09 -4.76 0.05
C GLY A 45 10.93 -5.68 0.42
N PRO A 46 11.20 -6.71 1.24
CA PRO A 46 10.22 -7.71 1.59
C PRO A 46 9.16 -7.14 2.54
N ASN A 47 7.95 -7.70 2.49
CA ASN A 47 6.94 -7.43 3.51
C ASN A 47 7.27 -8.11 4.84
N GLN A 48 6.80 -7.49 5.92
CA GLN A 48 6.91 -8.04 7.28
C GLN A 48 5.67 -8.89 7.56
N TRP A 49 5.81 -10.20 7.41
CA TRP A 49 4.72 -11.15 7.60
C TRP A 49 4.74 -11.72 9.02
N PRO A 50 3.66 -11.62 9.81
CA PRO A 50 3.61 -12.20 11.14
C PRO A 50 3.59 -13.74 11.05
N SER A 51 4.54 -14.40 11.73
CA SER A 51 4.63 -15.87 11.75
C SER A 51 3.39 -16.55 12.33
N ALA A 52 2.69 -15.87 13.25
CA ALA A 52 1.43 -16.35 13.85
C ALA A 52 0.25 -16.43 12.85
N LEU A 53 0.34 -15.78 11.68
CA LEU A 53 -0.72 -15.77 10.66
C LEU A 53 -0.18 -16.23 9.29
N PRO A 54 0.20 -17.52 9.15
CA PRO A 54 0.88 -18.01 7.93
C PRO A 54 0.04 -17.88 6.65
N ARG A 55 -1.30 -17.86 6.78
CA ARG A 55 -2.22 -17.69 5.65
C ARG A 55 -2.32 -16.25 5.14
N LEU A 56 -1.79 -15.27 5.89
CA LEU A 56 -1.93 -13.85 5.55
C LEU A 56 -1.17 -13.48 4.27
N LYS A 57 0.09 -13.95 4.15
CA LYS A 57 0.92 -13.72 2.95
C LYS A 57 0.24 -14.21 1.67
N PRO A 58 -0.11 -15.50 1.50
CA PRO A 58 -0.71 -15.97 0.26
C PRO A 58 -2.05 -15.28 -0.04
N ALA A 59 -2.89 -15.02 0.97
CA ALA A 59 -4.17 -14.34 0.78
C ALA A 59 -4.00 -12.90 0.24
N LEU A 60 -3.08 -12.14 0.81
CA LEU A 60 -2.89 -10.73 0.45
C LEU A 60 -2.07 -10.53 -0.82
N LEU A 61 -1.19 -11.46 -1.18
CA LEU A 61 -0.56 -11.45 -2.50
C LEU A 61 -1.60 -11.77 -3.59
N ALA A 62 -2.46 -12.76 -3.37
CA ALA A 62 -3.55 -13.07 -4.31
C ALA A 62 -4.54 -11.91 -4.45
N TRP A 63 -4.85 -11.23 -3.34
CA TRP A 63 -5.67 -10.03 -3.35
C TRP A 63 -5.03 -8.89 -4.16
N GLN A 64 -3.74 -8.59 -3.93
CA GLN A 64 -3.02 -7.57 -4.69
C GLN A 64 -3.06 -7.85 -6.19
N THR A 65 -2.79 -9.07 -6.63
CA THR A 65 -2.88 -9.44 -8.05
C THR A 65 -4.26 -9.12 -8.64
N ARG A 66 -5.35 -9.51 -7.94
CA ARG A 66 -6.71 -9.26 -8.42
C ARG A 66 -7.06 -7.77 -8.41
N ALA A 67 -6.72 -7.05 -7.35
CA ALA A 67 -6.97 -5.62 -7.24
C ALA A 67 -6.19 -4.82 -8.30
N THR A 68 -4.94 -5.19 -8.59
CA THR A 68 -4.14 -4.59 -9.66
C THR A 68 -4.78 -4.82 -11.03
N ALA A 69 -5.26 -6.04 -11.32
CA ALA A 69 -5.94 -6.31 -12.59
C ALA A 69 -7.20 -5.44 -12.77
N VAL A 70 -7.98 -5.23 -11.71
CA VAL A 70 -9.13 -4.32 -11.73
C VAL A 70 -8.68 -2.87 -11.94
N ALA A 71 -7.66 -2.41 -11.22
CA ALA A 71 -7.14 -1.04 -11.36
C ALA A 71 -6.61 -0.76 -12.78
N VAL A 72 -5.89 -1.70 -13.39
CA VAL A 72 -5.41 -1.58 -14.77
C VAL A 72 -6.59 -1.49 -15.75
N ARG A 73 -7.62 -2.33 -15.59
CA ARG A 73 -8.82 -2.26 -16.42
C ARG A 73 -9.53 -0.90 -16.30
N LEU A 74 -9.60 -0.35 -15.09
CA LEU A 74 -10.18 0.98 -14.86
C LEU A 74 -9.34 2.08 -15.49
N LEU A 75 -8.01 2.04 -15.37
CA LEU A 75 -7.13 3.02 -16.00
C LEU A 75 -7.27 3.04 -17.52
N LYS A 76 -7.38 1.87 -18.15
CA LYS A 76 -7.64 1.75 -19.59
C LYS A 76 -8.99 2.37 -19.99
N ALA A 77 -10.04 2.08 -19.23
CA ALA A 77 -11.35 2.68 -19.46
C ALA A 77 -11.33 4.22 -19.26
N PHE A 78 -10.59 4.71 -18.27
CA PHE A 78 -10.42 6.14 -18.05
C PHE A 78 -9.64 6.83 -19.18
N ALA A 79 -8.58 6.19 -19.71
CA ALA A 79 -7.84 6.71 -20.85
C ALA A 79 -8.77 6.92 -22.06
N LEU A 80 -9.58 5.92 -22.38
CA LEU A 80 -10.58 6.01 -23.45
C LEU A 80 -11.62 7.11 -23.19
N SER A 81 -12.10 7.26 -21.95
CA SER A 81 -13.08 8.31 -21.60
C SER A 81 -12.53 9.74 -21.71
N LEU A 82 -11.20 9.87 -21.73
CA LEU A 82 -10.47 11.14 -21.88
C LEU A 82 -9.96 11.34 -23.32
N ASP A 83 -10.50 10.59 -24.28
CA ASP A 83 -10.08 10.58 -25.68
C ASP A 83 -8.57 10.33 -25.87
N GLN A 84 -7.97 9.52 -24.99
CA GLN A 84 -6.59 9.06 -25.11
C GLN A 84 -6.52 7.63 -25.66
N ALA A 85 -5.33 7.20 -26.08
CA ALA A 85 -5.07 5.80 -26.38
C ALA A 85 -5.33 4.92 -25.15
N GLU A 86 -5.87 3.70 -25.34
CA GLU A 86 -6.21 2.79 -24.23
C GLU A 86 -5.01 2.52 -23.30
N ASP A 87 -3.82 2.47 -23.86
CA ASP A 87 -2.54 2.20 -23.21
C ASP A 87 -1.79 3.46 -22.75
N ALA A 88 -2.43 4.64 -22.75
CA ALA A 88 -1.79 5.90 -22.36
C ALA A 88 -1.16 5.86 -20.94
N PHE A 89 -1.65 4.99 -20.06
CA PHE A 89 -1.13 4.80 -18.71
C PHE A 89 -0.24 3.56 -18.53
N ASP A 90 0.02 2.78 -19.59
CA ASP A 90 0.89 1.59 -19.55
C ASP A 90 2.23 1.84 -18.84
N PRO A 91 2.94 2.98 -19.03
CA PRO A 91 4.20 3.23 -18.34
C PRO A 91 4.09 3.29 -16.80
N ILE A 92 2.90 3.51 -16.24
CA ILE A 92 2.68 3.60 -14.79
C ILE A 92 2.62 2.19 -14.16
N TYR A 93 2.04 1.23 -14.89
CA TYR A 93 1.78 -0.11 -14.35
C TYR A 93 2.61 -1.24 -14.99
N SER A 94 3.32 -0.98 -16.08
CA SER A 94 4.20 -1.95 -16.73
C SER A 94 5.52 -2.18 -15.96
N GLY A 95 6.06 -3.39 -16.10
CA GLY A 95 7.33 -3.78 -15.47
C GLY A 95 7.21 -3.97 -13.95
N GLU A 96 7.71 -2.99 -13.20
CA GLU A 96 7.75 -3.04 -11.74
C GLU A 96 6.90 -1.92 -11.10
N PRO A 97 5.56 -1.99 -11.20
CA PRO A 97 4.70 -0.98 -10.61
C PRO A 97 4.86 -0.93 -9.10
N ASN A 98 4.74 0.27 -8.53
CA ASN A 98 4.78 0.46 -7.09
C ASN A 98 3.37 0.76 -6.57
N HIS A 99 2.78 -0.18 -5.85
CA HIS A 99 1.51 0.01 -5.16
C HIS A 99 1.63 -0.40 -3.69
N ARG A 100 0.69 0.07 -2.88
CA ARG A 100 0.60 -0.22 -1.45
C ARG A 100 -0.83 -0.55 -1.06
N MET A 101 -0.95 -1.48 -0.13
CA MET A 101 -2.18 -1.86 0.53
C MET A 101 -2.01 -1.67 2.04
N LYS A 102 -3.10 -1.33 2.72
CA LYS A 102 -3.18 -1.32 4.19
C LYS A 102 -4.34 -2.22 4.62
N ILE A 103 -4.10 -3.09 5.59
CA ILE A 103 -5.18 -3.63 6.43
C ILE A 103 -5.32 -2.68 7.60
N VAL A 104 -6.53 -2.20 7.85
CA VAL A 104 -6.80 -1.23 8.91
C VAL A 104 -7.88 -1.79 9.82
N ARG A 105 -7.65 -1.69 11.14
CA ARG A 105 -8.66 -1.94 12.16
C ARG A 105 -8.86 -0.66 12.96
N TYR A 106 -10.13 -0.31 13.16
CA TYR A 106 -10.54 0.79 14.01
C TYR A 106 -11.01 0.20 15.35
N PRO A 107 -10.25 0.38 16.44
CA PRO A 107 -10.69 -0.06 17.75
C PRO A 107 -11.96 0.69 18.18
N GLY A 108 -12.84 0.00 18.92
CA GLY A 108 -13.94 0.66 19.62
C GLY A 108 -13.42 1.73 20.57
N ARG A 109 -14.24 2.75 20.83
CA ARG A 109 -13.91 3.85 21.74
C ARG A 109 -15.09 4.06 22.68
N ASP A 110 -14.82 4.04 23.98
CA ASP A 110 -15.78 4.55 24.96
C ASP A 110 -15.91 6.05 24.70
N THR A 111 -17.13 6.47 24.35
CA THR A 111 -17.43 7.80 23.81
C THR A 111 -16.90 8.93 24.68
N THR A 112 -15.78 9.56 24.31
CA THR A 112 -15.42 10.94 24.68
C THR A 112 -14.38 11.53 23.70
N GLY A 113 -14.80 12.51 22.91
CA GLY A 113 -13.93 13.59 22.39
C GLY A 113 -13.29 13.40 21.00
N GLY A 114 -13.94 13.99 19.99
CA GLY A 114 -13.32 14.52 18.76
C GLY A 114 -13.56 13.72 17.49
N ASP A 115 -14.00 14.41 16.43
CA ASP A 115 -14.01 13.89 15.06
C ASP A 115 -12.58 13.52 14.65
N GLN A 116 -12.47 12.34 14.06
CA GLN A 116 -11.24 11.75 13.54
C GLN A 116 -10.54 12.74 12.62
N GLY A 117 -9.21 12.68 12.54
CA GLY A 117 -8.38 13.53 11.67
C GLY A 117 -8.64 13.33 10.17
N VAL A 118 -9.80 13.79 9.70
CA VAL A 118 -10.21 14.08 8.32
C VAL A 118 -11.00 15.38 8.31
#